data_AF-A0A3D8GK61-F1
#
_entry.id   AF-A0A3D8GK61-F1
#
_cell.length_a   1.000
_cell.length_b   1.000
_cell.length_c   1.000
_cell.angle_alpha   90.00
_cell.angle_beta   90.00
_cell.angle_gamma   90.00
#
_symmetry.space_group_name_H-M   'P 1'
#
loop_
_entity.id
_entity.type
_entity.pdbx_description
1 polymer ?
#
loop_
_entity_poly.entity_id
_entity_poly.type
_entity_poly.pdbx_seq_one_letter_code
_entity_poly.pdbx_strand_id
1 'polypeptide(L)' 'MNTKPNQDIRDLIKKSDVYSWEVAEKLGIHENTMYRLLRKELDDAGKERFRQALKVLQEERQNRG' A
#
# COMPACT_ATOMS: atom_id res chain seq x y z
N MET A 1 19.64 10.79 3.27
CA MET A 1 19.17 9.53 2.66
C MET A 1 17.86 9.17 3.32
N ASN A 2 16.76 8.99 2.56
CA ASN A 2 15.42 8.77 3.13
C ASN A 2 15.28 7.32 3.60
N THR A 3 15.80 7.01 4.78
CA THR A 3 15.78 5.70 5.47
C THR A 3 14.44 5.49 6.19
N LYS A 4 13.31 5.61 5.49
CA LYS A 4 12.00 5.30 6.09
C LYS A 4 11.68 3.83 5.85
N PRO A 5 11.23 3.09 6.88
CA PRO A 5 10.79 1.70 6.70
C PRO A 5 9.70 1.57 5.63
N ASN A 6 9.74 0.45 4.90
CA ASN A 6 8.81 0.11 3.81
C ASN A 6 8.72 1.18 2.71
N GLN A 7 9.86 1.76 2.34
CA GLN A 7 9.93 2.72 1.25
C GLN A 7 9.51 2.10 -0.08
N ASP A 8 9.73 0.79 -0.27
CA ASP A 8 9.26 0.02 -1.43
C ASP A 8 7.74 0.11 -1.58
N ILE A 9 6.98 -0.10 -0.49
CA ILE A 9 5.51 -0.01 -0.53
C ILE A 9 5.05 1.42 -0.77
N ARG A 10 5.70 2.41 -0.13
CA ARG A 10 5.38 3.83 -0.33
C ARG A 10 5.60 4.24 -1.79
N ASP A 11 6.67 3.76 -2.39
CA ASP A 11 7.01 4.06 -3.79
C ASP A 11 6.07 3.31 -4.75
N LEU A 12 5.67 2.08 -4.43
CA LEU A 12 4.65 1.37 -5.20
C LEU A 12 3.32 2.13 -5.22
N ILE A 13 2.83 2.58 -4.06
CA ILE A 13 1.59 3.38 -3.97
C ILE A 13 1.73 4.70 -4.76
N LYS A 14 2.89 5.35 -4.68
CA LYS A 14 3.13 6.61 -5.43
C LYS A 14 3.26 6.43 -6.94
N LYS A 15 3.85 5.32 -7.38
CA LYS A 15 4.02 5.00 -8.80
C LYS A 15 2.74 4.44 -9.40
N SER A 16 1.91 3.83 -8.57
CA SER A 16 0.57 3.42 -8.95
C SER A 16 -0.37 4.60 -9.02
N ASP A 17 -1.37 4.49 -9.87
CA ASP A 17 -2.50 5.41 -9.90
C ASP A 17 -3.54 5.07 -8.81
N VAL A 18 -3.13 4.49 -7.68
CA VAL A 18 -4.04 4.18 -6.56
C VAL A 18 -3.68 5.02 -5.36
N TYR A 19 -4.69 5.46 -4.61
CA TYR A 19 -4.50 6.28 -3.43
C TYR A 19 -4.21 5.43 -2.18
N SER A 20 -3.44 6.00 -1.26
CA SER A 20 -3.14 5.40 0.05
C SER A 20 -4.39 4.95 0.82
N TRP A 21 -5.47 5.75 0.75
CA TRP A 21 -6.72 5.42 1.43
C TRP A 21 -7.42 4.21 0.80
N GLU A 22 -7.36 4.03 -0.52
CA GLU A 22 -7.93 2.85 -1.21
C GLU A 22 -7.24 1.57 -0.75
N VAL A 23 -5.90 1.61 -0.64
CA VAL A 23 -5.10 0.49 -0.14
C VAL A 23 -5.45 0.19 1.32
N ALA A 24 -5.62 1.22 2.16
CA ALA A 24 -6.02 1.05 3.55
C ALA A 24 -7.42 0.42 3.67
N GLU A 25 -8.39 0.90 2.88
CA GLU A 25 -9.74 0.33 2.84
C GLU A 25 -9.74 -1.13 2.36
N LYS A 26 -8.95 -1.46 1.33
CA LYS A 26 -8.80 -2.84 0.84
C LYS A 26 -8.19 -3.78 1.89
N LEU A 27 -7.30 -3.25 2.74
CA LEU A 27 -6.72 -3.95 3.88
C LEU A 27 -7.65 -4.00 5.10
N GLY A 28 -8.81 -3.35 5.07
CA GLY A 28 -9.76 -3.29 6.17
C GLY A 28 -9.26 -2.45 7.36
N ILE A 29 -8.39 -1.48 7.12
CA ILE A 29 -7.80 -0.61 8.15
C ILE A 29 -7.99 0.86 7.81
N HIS A 30 -7.94 1.72 8.83
CA HIS A 30 -7.90 3.16 8.58
C HIS A 30 -6.56 3.60 7.97
N GLU A 31 -6.59 4.63 7.13
CA GLU A 31 -5.39 5.20 6.50
C GLU A 31 -4.32 5.60 7.53
N ASN A 32 -4.73 6.14 8.68
CA ASN A 32 -3.80 6.49 9.75
C ASN A 32 -3.13 5.24 10.35
N THR A 33 -3.85 4.13 10.47
CA THR A 33 -3.30 2.83 10.88
C THR A 33 -2.30 2.34 9.84
N MET A 34 -2.60 2.48 8.55
CA MET A 34 -1.69 2.15 7.47
C MET A 34 -0.36 2.94 7.57
N TYR A 35 -0.42 4.26 7.72
CA TYR A 35 0.78 5.08 7.89
C TYR A 35 1.55 4.74 9.18
N ARG A 36 0.88 4.33 10.25
CA ARG A 36 1.51 3.84 11.49
C ARG A 36 2.24 2.52 11.26
N LEU A 37 1.66 1.59 10.51
CA LEU A 37 2.28 0.32 10.16
C LEU A 37 3.52 0.55 9.29
N LEU A 38 3.41 1.40 8.27
CA LEU A 38 4.51 1.76 7.39
C LEU A 38 5.63 2.57 8.06
N ARG A 39 5.53 2.90 9.35
CA ARG A 39 6.63 3.49 10.14
C ARG A 39 7.53 2.46 10.79
N LYS A 40 7.11 1.20 10.87
CA LYS A 40 7.88 0.07 11.41
C LYS A 40 8.20 -0.89 10.27
N GLU A 41 9.27 -1.66 10.38
CA GLU A 41 9.54 -2.70 9.38
C GLU A 41 8.40 -3.73 9.38
N LEU A 42 7.81 -3.99 8.21
CA LEU A 42 6.81 -5.03 8.04
C LEU A 42 7.51 -6.34 7.67
N ASP A 43 7.06 -7.44 8.27
CA ASP A 43 7.43 -8.78 7.81
C ASP A 43 6.98 -9.01 6.37
N ASP A 44 7.58 -9.99 5.69
CA ASP A 44 7.27 -10.28 4.29
C ASP A 44 5.78 -10.57 4.06
N ALA A 45 5.13 -11.27 5.00
CA ALA A 45 3.68 -11.49 4.96
C ALA A 45 2.87 -10.19 5.02
N GLY A 46 3.34 -9.22 5.80
CA GLY A 46 2.74 -7.88 5.85
C GLY A 46 2.92 -7.15 4.53
N LYS A 47 4.15 -7.13 4.00
CA LYS A 47 4.46 -6.50 2.72
C LYS A 47 3.67 -7.10 1.56
N GLU A 48 3.49 -8.42 1.56
CA GLU A 48 2.75 -9.12 0.51
C GLU A 48 1.27 -8.75 0.52
N ARG A 49 0.64 -8.60 1.69
CA ARG A 49 -0.75 -8.11 1.77
C ARG A 49 -0.91 -6.73 1.14
N PHE A 50 0.03 -5.82 1.38
CA PHE A 50 0.04 -4.51 0.74
C PHE A 50 0.15 -4.63 -0.78
N ARG A 51 1.09 -5.43 -1.27
CA ARG A 51 1.30 -5.64 -2.71
C ARG A 51 0.06 -6.25 -3.38
N GLN A 52 -0.58 -7.22 -2.74
CA GLN A 52 -1.82 -7.82 -3.23
C GLN A 52 -2.97 -6.82 -3.27
N ALA A 53 -3.19 -6.04 -2.20
CA ALA A 53 -4.21 -5.01 -2.17
C ALA A 53 -4.02 -3.99 -3.31
N LEU A 54 -2.78 -3.56 -3.51
CA LEU A 54 -2.38 -2.61 -4.53
C LEU A 54 -2.58 -3.16 -5.95
N LYS A 55 -2.20 -4.43 -6.19
CA LYS A 55 -2.42 -5.12 -7.46
C LYS A 55 -3.91 -5.21 -7.81
N VAL A 56 -4.74 -5.62 -6.85
CA VAL A 56 -6.20 -5.73 -7.07
C VAL A 56 -6.80 -4.37 -7.40
N LEU A 57 -6.40 -3.31 -6.69
CA LEU A 57 -6.89 -1.95 -6.97
C LEU A 57 -6.45 -1.44 -8.35
N GLN A 58 -5.21 -1.77 -8.77
CA GLN A 58 -4.74 -1.45 -10.11
C GLN A 58 -5.56 -2.17 -11.18
N GLU A 59 -5.80 -3.48 -11.01
CA GLU A 59 -6.64 -4.27 -11.92
C GLU A 59 -8.08 -3.72 -11.97
N GLU A 60 -8.66 -3.36 -10.82
CA GLU A 60 -9.99 -2.73 -10.72
C GLU A 60 -10.06 -1.37 -11.44
N ARG A 61 -8.99 -0.55 -11.38
CA ARG A 61 -8.91 0.71 -12.15
C ARG A 61 -8.76 0.48 -13.65
N GLN A 62 -7.88 -0.43 -14.06
CA GLN A 62 -7.65 -0.73 -15.47
C GLN A 62 -8.90 -1.31 -16.14
N ASN A 63 -9.69 -2.11 -15.41
CA ASN A 63 -10.92 -2.70 -15.93
C ASN A 63 -12.13 -1.74 -15.92
N ARG A 64 -12.01 -0.55 -15.31
CA ARG A 64 -13.02 0.52 -15.35
C ARG A 64 -12.76 1.56 -16.46
N GLY A 65 -11.62 1.47 -17.15
CA GLY A 65 -11.22 2.36 -18.24
C GLY A 65 -11.67 1.87 -19.61
#